data_AF-A0A199AW54-F1
#
_entry.id   AF-A0A199AW54-F1
#
_cell.length_a   1.000
_cell.length_b   1.000
_cell.length_c   1.000
_cell.angle_alpha   90.00
_cell.angle_beta   90.00
_cell.angle_gamma   90.00
#
_symmetry.space_group_name_H-M   'P 1'
#
loop_
_entity.id
_entity.type
_entity.pdbx_description
1 polymer ?
#
loop_
_entity_poly.entity_id
_entity_poly.type
_entity_poly.pdbx_seq_one_letter_code
_entity_poly.pdbx_strand_id
1 'polypeptide(L)'
;MTTTAIPQVDPTYAGTVRLDEVTVQRFEYPTRGSDADPEQNWADLYLPSGAQGVDTVPLAVLIHGGAWQNQLGADIFDPLARELASRGMAVYNVEYRRVGSGGGWPVTFRDIADALDHVVEVDRRFPQITTDDEVVVGHSAGAQLAVWGGTRHLLEDDEVGAKPAFRPTRVISIAGPLDMVYAATHGDDRIVTAIGGTPSEFPWRYASVDPIQNIDTGTPVVAIHGNRDATVSAENSRRYVEEVTRQGGRAKLVLLEGEDHVSIVSGKSRSYPRVLEIIRYVAAADLQEATA
;
A
#
# COMPACT_ATOMS: atom_id res chain seq x y z
N MET A 1 34.15 -11.20 17.09
CA MET A 1 33.04 -11.77 17.88
C MET A 1 31.83 -11.78 16.96
N THR A 2 31.42 -13.01 16.63
CA THR A 2 30.12 -13.44 16.04
C THR A 2 29.52 -12.60 14.92
N THR A 3 29.94 -12.93 13.71
CA THR A 3 29.19 -12.78 12.45
C THR A 3 27.87 -13.55 12.57
N THR A 4 26.73 -12.86 12.61
CA THR A 4 25.42 -13.48 12.51
C THR A 4 25.23 -13.94 11.08
N ALA A 5 25.30 -15.24 10.84
CA ALA A 5 25.10 -15.82 9.52
C ALA A 5 23.67 -15.53 9.04
N ILE A 6 23.57 -15.04 7.80
CA ILE A 6 22.31 -14.99 7.05
C ILE A 6 21.74 -16.41 7.04
N PRO A 7 20.49 -16.65 7.47
CA PRO A 7 19.92 -17.99 7.42
C PRO A 7 19.87 -18.43 5.96
N GLN A 8 20.66 -19.46 5.62
CA GLN A 8 20.55 -20.13 4.33
C GLN A 8 19.17 -20.81 4.26
N VAL A 9 18.39 -20.45 3.25
CA VAL A 9 17.14 -21.14 2.94
C VAL A 9 17.49 -22.54 2.45
N ASP A 10 17.10 -23.55 3.23
CA ASP A 10 17.23 -24.96 2.88
C ASP A 10 16.29 -25.24 1.69
N PRO A 11 16.79 -25.65 0.51
CA PRO A 11 15.98 -25.81 -0.70
C PRO A 11 14.97 -26.98 -0.65
N THR A 12 14.77 -27.60 0.51
CA THR A 12 13.76 -28.64 0.71
C THR A 12 12.48 -28.10 1.37
N TYR A 13 11.83 -27.10 0.77
CA TYR A 13 10.42 -26.80 1.08
C TYR A 13 9.53 -27.84 0.37
N ALA A 14 9.57 -29.08 0.85
CA ALA A 14 8.78 -30.20 0.30
C ALA A 14 7.54 -30.52 1.15
N GLY A 15 7.18 -29.66 2.11
CA GLY A 15 6.09 -29.93 3.05
C GLY A 15 5.31 -28.69 3.46
N THR A 16 4.04 -28.92 3.79
CA THR A 16 3.16 -27.96 4.45
C THR A 16 3.80 -27.49 5.76
N VAL A 17 4.03 -26.18 5.90
CA VAL A 17 4.43 -25.58 7.18
C VAL A 17 3.19 -25.37 8.03
N ARG A 18 3.28 -25.61 9.34
CA ARG A 18 2.18 -25.30 10.28
C ARG A 18 2.66 -24.30 11.31
N LEU A 19 1.94 -23.20 11.45
CA LEU A 19 2.15 -22.21 12.51
C LEU A 19 1.04 -22.34 13.55
N ASP A 20 1.38 -22.30 14.83
CA ASP A 20 0.40 -22.45 15.92
C ASP A 20 -0.39 -21.16 16.18
N GLU A 21 0.22 -20.01 15.90
CA GLU A 21 -0.34 -18.68 16.06
C GLU A 21 0.07 -17.77 14.91
N VAL A 22 -0.52 -16.56 14.86
CA VAL A 22 -0.06 -15.52 13.93
C VAL A 22 1.36 -15.13 14.34
N THR A 23 2.31 -15.32 13.44
CA THR A 23 3.71 -14.91 13.68
C THR A 23 3.94 -13.53 13.10
N VAL A 24 4.82 -12.76 13.73
CA VAL A 24 5.22 -11.43 13.26
C VAL A 24 6.73 -11.40 13.15
N GLN A 25 7.24 -11.05 11.97
CA GLN A 25 8.67 -10.93 11.74
C GLN A 25 8.98 -9.61 11.04
N ARG A 26 9.92 -8.85 11.61
CA ARG A 26 10.43 -7.63 11.00
C ARG A 26 11.46 -7.93 9.91
N PHE A 27 11.33 -7.22 8.79
CA PHE A 27 12.26 -7.18 7.67
C PHE A 27 12.75 -5.76 7.49
N GLU A 28 14.05 -5.56 7.43
CA GLU A 28 14.63 -4.32 6.92
C GLU A 28 14.74 -4.43 5.40
N TYR A 29 14.20 -3.46 4.67
CA TYR A 29 14.33 -3.42 3.21
C TYR A 29 15.44 -2.43 2.81
N PRO A 30 16.24 -2.75 1.77
CA PRO A 30 17.28 -1.84 1.30
C PRO A 30 16.65 -0.63 0.61
N THR A 31 17.30 0.54 0.69
CA THR A 31 16.86 1.72 -0.07
C THR A 31 17.83 2.05 -1.20
N ARG A 32 17.31 2.49 -2.35
CA ARG A 32 18.08 2.92 -3.51
C ARG A 32 18.42 4.40 -3.38
N GLY A 33 19.71 4.73 -3.45
CA GLY A 33 20.17 6.12 -3.58
C GLY A 33 20.22 6.93 -2.27
N SER A 34 20.08 6.29 -1.12
CA SER A 34 20.35 6.85 0.22
C SER A 34 20.78 5.74 1.17
N ASP A 35 21.39 6.09 2.30
CA ASP A 35 21.54 5.13 3.38
C ASP A 35 20.15 4.76 3.93
N ALA A 36 19.90 3.46 4.06
CA ALA A 36 18.70 2.97 4.74
C ALA A 36 18.75 3.38 6.22
N ASP A 37 17.60 3.81 6.73
CA ASP A 37 17.39 4.07 8.14
C ASP A 37 16.69 2.85 8.75
N PRO A 38 17.37 2.00 9.53
CA PRO A 38 16.76 0.78 10.08
C PRO A 38 15.61 1.07 11.05
N GLU A 39 15.43 2.30 11.52
CA GLU A 39 14.28 2.69 12.34
C GLU A 39 13.01 2.97 11.51
N GLN A 40 13.16 3.20 10.19
CA GLN A 40 12.05 3.60 9.30
C GLN A 40 11.97 2.79 8.01
N ASN A 41 13.01 2.04 7.62
CA ASN A 41 13.07 1.22 6.41
C ASN A 41 12.90 -0.25 6.75
N TRP A 42 11.73 -0.56 7.31
CA TRP A 42 11.34 -1.91 7.67
C TRP A 42 9.88 -2.18 7.35
N ALA A 43 9.52 -3.46 7.37
CA ALA A 43 8.14 -3.90 7.32
C ALA A 43 7.97 -5.12 8.24
N ASP A 44 6.82 -5.18 8.90
CA ASP A 44 6.45 -6.35 9.71
C ASP A 44 5.60 -7.30 8.86
N LEU A 45 6.09 -8.53 8.70
CA LEU A 45 5.39 -9.62 8.03
C LEU A 45 4.60 -10.43 9.05
N TYR A 46 3.28 -10.45 8.89
CA TYR A 46 2.36 -11.26 9.68
C TYR A 46 2.02 -12.49 8.85
N LEU A 47 2.30 -13.68 9.38
CA LEU A 47 1.88 -14.94 8.75
C LEU A 47 0.69 -15.52 9.52
N PRO A 48 -0.33 -16.06 8.83
CA PRO A 48 -1.50 -16.62 9.48
C PRO A 48 -1.14 -17.88 10.29
N SER A 49 -1.94 -18.27 11.26
CA SER A 49 -1.79 -19.60 11.86
C SER A 49 -2.36 -20.70 10.96
N GLY A 50 -2.08 -21.95 11.29
CA GLY A 50 -2.59 -23.12 10.57
C GLY A 50 -1.60 -23.69 9.55
N ALA A 51 -2.10 -24.63 8.75
CA ALA A 51 -1.34 -25.34 7.74
C ALA A 51 -1.24 -24.51 6.46
N GLN A 52 -0.02 -24.36 5.93
CA GLN A 52 0.34 -23.49 4.83
C GLN A 52 1.11 -24.32 3.79
N GLY A 53 0.50 -24.55 2.63
CA GLY A 53 1.18 -25.12 1.47
C GLY A 53 1.89 -24.03 0.67
N VAL A 54 2.75 -24.45 -0.26
CA VAL A 54 3.36 -23.56 -1.25
C VAL A 54 2.26 -22.84 -2.05
N ASP A 55 2.42 -21.53 -2.26
CA ASP A 55 1.48 -20.67 -3.01
C ASP A 55 0.02 -20.74 -2.55
N THR A 56 -0.23 -20.90 -1.24
CA THR A 56 -1.61 -21.02 -0.71
C THR A 56 -2.07 -19.82 0.13
N VAL A 57 -1.15 -18.94 0.54
CA VAL A 57 -1.44 -17.84 1.45
C VAL A 57 -1.45 -16.52 0.67
N PRO A 58 -2.61 -15.86 0.48
CA PRO A 58 -2.67 -14.59 -0.24
C PRO A 58 -1.97 -13.48 0.54
N LEU A 59 -1.31 -12.56 -0.18
CA LEU A 59 -0.59 -11.43 0.40
C LEU A 59 -1.41 -10.13 0.36
N ALA A 60 -1.47 -9.43 1.50
CA ALA A 60 -1.83 -8.01 1.56
C ALA A 60 -0.62 -7.17 1.96
N VAL A 61 -0.26 -6.18 1.16
CA VAL A 61 0.71 -5.16 1.54
C VAL A 61 -0.05 -3.96 2.11
N LEU A 62 0.30 -3.51 3.32
CA LEU A 62 -0.35 -2.36 3.94
C LEU A 62 0.59 -1.15 3.97
N ILE A 63 0.05 0.01 3.57
CA ILE A 63 0.75 1.29 3.60
C ILE A 63 -0.07 2.28 4.43
N HIS A 64 0.49 2.67 5.58
CA HIS A 64 -0.19 3.52 6.53
C HIS A 64 -0.29 4.98 6.07
N GLY A 65 -1.30 5.68 6.59
CA GLY A 65 -1.52 7.12 6.40
C GLY A 65 -0.70 7.99 7.36
N GLY A 66 -1.22 9.16 7.72
CA GLY A 66 -0.49 10.15 8.52
C GLY A 66 -0.02 11.37 7.71
N ALA A 67 -0.64 11.59 6.55
CA ALA A 67 -0.39 12.74 5.68
C ALA A 67 1.09 12.98 5.38
N TRP A 68 1.83 11.89 5.13
CA TRP A 68 3.27 11.86 4.88
C TRP A 68 4.14 12.48 5.99
N GLN A 69 3.59 12.71 7.19
CA GLN A 69 4.29 13.32 8.32
C GLN A 69 4.59 12.31 9.43
N ASN A 70 5.68 12.54 10.15
CA ASN A 70 6.26 11.58 11.09
C ASN A 70 5.52 11.40 12.44
N GLN A 71 4.26 11.85 12.58
CA GLN A 71 3.51 11.65 13.83
C GLN A 71 2.85 10.28 13.96
N LEU A 72 2.61 9.59 12.83
CA LEU A 72 2.06 8.24 12.79
C LEU A 72 3.00 7.31 12.01
N GLY A 73 3.11 6.06 12.43
CA GLY A 73 3.88 5.01 11.78
C GLY A 73 3.01 3.80 11.41
N ALA A 74 3.65 2.71 11.02
CA ALA A 74 3.00 1.46 10.63
C ALA A 74 2.24 0.79 11.79
N ASP A 75 2.51 1.16 13.03
CA ASP A 75 1.85 0.66 14.24
C ASP A 75 0.35 0.95 14.27
N ILE A 76 -0.11 2.00 13.58
CA ILE A 76 -1.56 2.28 13.48
C ILE A 76 -2.32 1.18 12.72
N PHE A 77 -1.61 0.39 11.92
CA PHE A 77 -2.14 -0.72 11.13
C PHE A 77 -1.93 -2.09 11.79
N ASP A 78 -1.26 -2.18 12.94
CA ASP A 78 -1.07 -3.44 13.68
C ASP A 78 -2.39 -4.20 13.91
N PRO A 79 -3.49 -3.54 14.35
CA PRO A 79 -4.77 -4.21 14.53
C PRO A 79 -5.37 -4.75 13.22
N LEU A 80 -5.24 -4.01 12.12
CA LEU A 80 -5.72 -4.43 10.80
C LEU A 80 -4.90 -5.61 10.28
N ALA A 81 -3.57 -5.54 10.40
CA ALA A 81 -2.68 -6.61 9.99
C ALA A 81 -2.97 -7.93 10.72
N ARG A 82 -3.15 -7.86 12.05
CA ARG A 82 -3.51 -9.04 12.86
C ARG A 82 -4.87 -9.61 12.50
N GLU A 83 -5.84 -8.76 12.20
CA GLU A 83 -7.19 -9.18 11.81
C GLU A 83 -7.23 -9.83 10.42
N LEU A 84 -6.42 -9.34 9.47
CA LEU A 84 -6.27 -9.98 8.17
C LEU A 84 -5.50 -11.30 8.28
N ALA A 85 -4.45 -11.34 9.11
CA ALA A 85 -3.69 -12.57 9.37
C ALA A 85 -4.50 -13.65 10.08
N SER A 86 -5.34 -13.28 11.06
CA SER A 86 -6.26 -14.23 11.70
C SER A 86 -7.28 -14.82 10.73
N ARG A 87 -7.47 -14.18 9.57
CA ARG A 87 -8.37 -14.59 8.48
C ARG A 87 -7.66 -15.28 7.31
N GLY A 88 -6.40 -15.66 7.50
CA GLY A 88 -5.66 -16.52 6.56
C GLY A 88 -4.81 -15.79 5.53
N MET A 89 -4.58 -14.48 5.67
CA MET A 89 -3.71 -13.71 4.76
C MET A 89 -2.31 -13.55 5.35
N ALA A 90 -1.29 -13.55 4.50
CA ALA A 90 -0.02 -12.93 4.85
C ALA A 90 -0.18 -11.41 4.76
N VAL A 91 0.42 -10.67 5.68
CA VAL A 91 0.36 -9.20 5.67
C VAL A 91 1.75 -8.61 5.76
N TYR A 92 2.13 -7.78 4.80
CA TYR A 92 3.39 -7.04 4.79
C TYR A 92 3.10 -5.57 5.12
N ASN A 93 3.27 -5.18 6.40
CA ASN A 93 2.93 -3.85 6.90
C ASN A 93 4.16 -2.94 6.87
N VAL A 94 4.16 -1.95 5.97
CA VAL A 94 5.35 -1.17 5.61
C VAL A 94 5.49 0.10 6.44
N GLU A 95 6.67 0.31 7.02
CA GLU A 95 7.16 1.57 7.56
C GLU A 95 8.05 2.28 6.51
N TYR A 96 8.10 3.62 6.50
CA TYR A 96 8.85 4.40 5.52
C TYR A 96 9.25 5.78 6.06
N ARG A 97 10.26 6.45 5.51
CA ARG A 97 10.61 7.81 5.99
C ARG A 97 9.57 8.83 5.59
N ARG A 98 9.30 9.78 6.48
CA ARG A 98 8.26 10.82 6.34
C ARG A 98 8.80 12.23 6.54
N VAL A 99 8.03 13.23 6.13
CA VAL A 99 8.33 14.64 6.42
C VAL A 99 8.48 14.81 7.93
N GLY A 100 9.57 15.47 8.34
CA GLY A 100 9.96 15.62 9.75
C GLY A 100 10.95 14.56 10.25
N SER A 101 11.17 13.48 9.50
CA SER A 101 12.12 12.39 9.83
C SER A 101 12.92 11.91 8.61
N GLY A 102 13.29 12.84 7.72
CA GLY A 102 14.15 12.55 6.55
C GLY A 102 13.40 12.13 5.28
N GLY A 103 12.07 12.08 5.31
CA GLY A 103 11.21 11.82 4.15
C GLY A 103 10.75 13.08 3.43
N GLY A 104 9.62 12.97 2.73
CA GLY A 104 9.15 13.93 1.71
C GLY A 104 9.75 13.61 0.35
N TRP A 105 9.58 14.52 -0.62
CA TRP A 105 10.12 14.33 -1.95
C TRP A 105 11.66 14.36 -1.95
N PRO A 106 12.34 13.40 -2.63
CA PRO A 106 11.80 12.18 -3.25
C PRO A 106 11.86 10.96 -2.33
N VAL A 107 12.40 11.10 -1.11
CA VAL A 107 12.75 10.01 -0.19
C VAL A 107 11.55 9.12 0.17
N THR A 108 10.41 9.68 0.55
CA THR A 108 9.21 8.88 0.89
C THR A 108 8.76 7.99 -0.26
N PHE A 109 8.80 8.51 -1.49
CA PHE A 109 8.40 7.77 -2.68
C PHE A 109 9.41 6.67 -3.01
N ARG A 110 10.72 6.93 -2.86
CA ARG A 110 11.76 5.90 -3.00
C ARG A 110 11.58 4.78 -1.98
N ASP A 111 11.36 5.12 -0.72
CA ASP A 111 11.19 4.14 0.35
C ASP A 111 10.01 3.21 0.08
N ILE A 112 8.87 3.73 -0.37
CA ILE A 112 7.73 2.90 -0.78
C ILE A 112 8.05 2.04 -1.99
N ALA A 113 8.70 2.60 -3.01
CA ALA A 113 9.10 1.84 -4.19
C ALA A 113 10.02 0.67 -3.83
N ASP A 114 10.97 0.92 -2.94
CA ASP A 114 11.93 -0.08 -2.47
C ASP A 114 11.28 -1.13 -1.55
N ALA A 115 10.38 -0.72 -0.66
CA ALA A 115 9.61 -1.63 0.19
C ALA A 115 8.72 -2.56 -0.64
N LEU A 116 8.03 -2.02 -1.66
CA LEU A 116 7.22 -2.81 -2.59
C LEU A 116 8.10 -3.77 -3.40
N ASP A 117 9.23 -3.30 -3.91
CA ASP A 117 10.16 -4.16 -4.65
C ASP A 117 10.80 -5.25 -3.78
N HIS A 118 10.87 -5.05 -2.47
CA HIS A 118 11.37 -6.05 -1.52
C HIS A 118 10.40 -7.22 -1.31
N VAL A 119 9.14 -7.12 -1.75
CA VAL A 119 8.17 -8.24 -1.73
C VAL A 119 8.71 -9.46 -2.49
N VAL A 120 9.53 -9.26 -3.54
CA VAL A 120 10.18 -10.37 -4.28
C VAL A 120 11.10 -11.20 -3.38
N GLU A 121 11.77 -10.58 -2.41
CA GLU A 121 12.61 -11.31 -1.45
C GLU A 121 11.79 -11.97 -0.34
N VAL A 122 10.66 -11.37 0.02
CA VAL A 122 9.69 -11.98 0.94
C VAL A 122 9.11 -13.25 0.33
N ASP A 123 8.63 -13.18 -0.91
CA ASP A 123 8.10 -14.33 -1.67
C ASP A 123 9.11 -15.49 -1.75
N ARG A 124 10.37 -15.19 -2.10
CA ARG A 124 11.45 -16.19 -2.13
C ARG A 124 11.71 -16.87 -0.79
N ARG A 125 11.55 -16.15 0.33
CA ARG A 125 11.83 -16.66 1.67
C ARG A 125 10.64 -17.40 2.28
N PHE A 126 9.42 -17.06 1.86
CA PHE A 126 8.16 -17.62 2.34
C PHE A 126 7.36 -18.19 1.18
N PRO A 127 7.76 -19.36 0.64
CA PRO A 127 7.14 -19.95 -0.54
C PRO A 127 5.67 -20.34 -0.32
N GLN A 128 5.15 -20.27 0.90
CA GLN A 128 3.72 -20.41 1.15
C GLN A 128 2.88 -19.21 0.70
N ILE A 129 3.49 -18.03 0.57
CA ILE A 129 2.84 -16.81 0.14
C ILE A 129 2.68 -16.89 -1.38
N THR A 130 1.51 -16.56 -1.89
CA THR A 130 1.30 -16.32 -3.33
C THR A 130 1.34 -14.83 -3.62
N THR A 131 2.05 -14.47 -4.68
CA THR A 131 2.17 -13.11 -5.23
C THR A 131 1.51 -12.98 -6.62
N ASP A 132 0.62 -13.91 -6.97
CA ASP A 132 -0.14 -13.87 -8.24
C ASP A 132 -1.44 -13.03 -8.14
N ASP A 133 -1.98 -12.85 -6.93
CA ASP A 133 -3.25 -12.16 -6.63
C ASP A 133 -3.16 -11.25 -5.40
N GLU A 134 -1.98 -10.69 -5.15
CA GLU A 134 -1.70 -9.83 -4.03
C GLU A 134 -2.39 -8.46 -4.12
N VAL A 135 -2.77 -7.93 -2.96
CA VAL A 135 -3.44 -6.63 -2.87
C VAL A 135 -2.58 -5.64 -2.10
N VAL A 136 -2.35 -4.47 -2.68
CA VAL A 136 -1.78 -3.34 -1.93
C VAL A 136 -2.91 -2.48 -1.41
N VAL A 137 -2.95 -2.28 -0.10
CA VAL A 137 -3.98 -1.52 0.61
C VAL A 137 -3.31 -0.33 1.28
N GLY A 138 -3.85 0.86 1.05
CA GLY A 138 -3.39 2.05 1.75
C GLY A 138 -4.52 2.87 2.34
N HIS A 139 -4.20 3.67 3.36
CA HIS A 139 -5.10 4.67 3.93
C HIS A 139 -4.56 6.08 3.76
N SER A 140 -5.40 7.04 3.36
CA SER A 140 -5.03 8.46 3.28
C SER A 140 -3.79 8.67 2.39
N ALA A 141 -2.71 9.27 2.91
CA ALA A 141 -1.42 9.33 2.23
C ALA A 141 -0.92 7.96 1.72
N GLY A 142 -1.07 6.90 2.53
CA GLY A 142 -0.71 5.55 2.14
C GLY A 142 -1.58 5.00 1.00
N ALA A 143 -2.83 5.45 0.87
CA ALA A 143 -3.69 5.08 -0.25
C ALA A 143 -3.21 5.69 -1.56
N GLN A 144 -2.75 6.95 -1.54
CA GLN A 144 -2.09 7.56 -2.69
C GLN A 144 -0.82 6.77 -3.06
N LEU A 145 0.04 6.47 -2.08
CA LEU A 145 1.27 5.70 -2.29
C LEU A 145 1.01 4.29 -2.84
N ALA A 146 -0.07 3.63 -2.38
CA ALA A 146 -0.49 2.32 -2.87
C ALA A 146 -0.91 2.36 -4.34
N VAL A 147 -1.76 3.31 -4.73
CA VAL A 147 -2.21 3.44 -6.13
C VAL A 147 -1.07 3.84 -7.03
N TRP A 148 -0.26 4.82 -6.63
CA TRP A 148 0.96 5.18 -7.36
C TRP A 148 1.91 3.97 -7.51
N GLY A 149 2.08 3.16 -6.46
CA GLY A 149 2.90 1.95 -6.48
C GLY A 149 2.54 0.96 -7.59
N GLY A 150 1.25 0.88 -7.96
CA GLY A 150 0.74 0.08 -9.09
C GLY A 150 1.12 0.63 -10.46
N THR A 151 1.39 1.93 -10.57
CA THR A 151 1.62 2.64 -11.83
C THR A 151 3.09 2.76 -12.21
N ARG A 152 4.01 2.42 -11.29
CA ARG A 152 5.46 2.62 -11.42
C ARG A 152 6.10 2.01 -12.67
N HIS A 153 5.49 0.98 -13.25
CA HIS A 153 5.98 0.32 -14.46
C HIS A 153 5.70 1.11 -15.75
N LEU A 154 4.90 2.17 -15.69
CA LEU A 154 4.61 3.10 -16.77
C LEU A 154 5.48 4.36 -16.72
N LEU A 155 6.24 4.55 -15.63
CA LEU A 155 7.10 5.70 -15.44
C LEU A 155 8.35 5.61 -16.34
N GLU A 156 8.88 6.77 -16.71
CA GLU A 156 10.13 6.88 -17.45
C GLU A 156 11.33 6.50 -16.57
N ASP A 157 12.43 6.10 -17.22
CA ASP A 157 13.60 5.48 -16.59
C ASP A 157 14.27 6.33 -15.47
N ASP A 158 14.12 7.65 -15.52
CA ASP A 158 14.73 8.61 -14.59
C ASP A 158 13.75 9.11 -13.51
N GLU A 159 12.49 8.67 -13.55
CA GLU A 159 11.48 9.02 -12.55
C GLU A 159 11.64 8.26 -11.23
N VAL A 160 11.08 8.83 -10.17
CA VAL A 160 11.16 8.20 -8.84
C VAL A 160 10.40 6.88 -8.84
N GLY A 161 11.03 5.80 -8.38
CA GLY A 161 10.38 4.49 -8.23
C GLY A 161 10.15 3.71 -9.52
N ALA A 162 10.64 4.19 -10.68
CA ALA A 162 10.56 3.50 -11.96
C ALA A 162 11.29 2.14 -11.94
N LYS A 163 11.02 1.30 -12.95
CA LYS A 163 11.55 -0.08 -13.10
C LYS A 163 11.27 -0.97 -11.88
N PRO A 164 9.99 -1.12 -11.50
CA PRO A 164 9.63 -1.91 -10.34
C PRO A 164 10.02 -3.38 -10.52
N ALA A 165 10.55 -4.00 -9.47
CA ALA A 165 10.74 -5.45 -9.39
C ALA A 165 9.44 -6.18 -9.03
N PHE A 166 8.52 -5.47 -8.38
CA PHE A 166 7.22 -5.96 -7.95
C PHE A 166 6.10 -5.06 -8.47
N ARG A 167 5.07 -5.67 -9.07
CA ARG A 167 3.92 -4.96 -9.66
C ARG A 167 2.65 -5.41 -8.97
N PRO A 168 2.01 -4.53 -8.17
CA PRO A 168 0.71 -4.80 -7.57
C PRO A 168 -0.28 -5.31 -8.63
N THR A 169 -0.87 -6.48 -8.41
CA THR A 169 -1.94 -6.98 -9.28
C THR A 169 -3.26 -6.26 -9.03
N ARG A 170 -3.48 -5.78 -7.79
CA ARG A 170 -4.71 -5.06 -7.35
C ARG A 170 -4.39 -4.02 -6.29
N VAL A 171 -5.16 -2.94 -6.26
CA VAL A 171 -5.00 -1.89 -5.25
C VAL A 171 -6.33 -1.53 -4.59
N ILE A 172 -6.29 -1.33 -3.26
CA ILE A 172 -7.39 -0.75 -2.49
C ILE A 172 -6.93 0.58 -1.88
N SER A 173 -7.62 1.65 -2.25
CA SER A 173 -7.40 2.98 -1.70
C SER A 173 -8.49 3.31 -0.69
N ILE A 174 -8.13 3.41 0.60
CA ILE A 174 -9.05 3.84 1.65
C ILE A 174 -8.83 5.33 1.92
N ALA A 175 -9.81 6.17 1.58
CA ALA A 175 -9.79 7.63 1.79
C ALA A 175 -8.56 8.35 1.20
N GLY A 176 -8.08 7.91 0.03
CA GLY A 176 -6.88 8.44 -0.61
C GLY A 176 -7.07 9.73 -1.42
N PRO A 177 -6.11 10.67 -1.40
CA PRO A 177 -6.05 11.81 -2.32
C PRO A 177 -5.48 11.33 -3.67
N LEU A 178 -6.35 10.77 -4.51
CA LEU A 178 -5.97 10.18 -5.80
C LEU A 178 -5.89 11.20 -6.95
N ASP A 179 -6.26 12.46 -6.70
CA ASP A 179 -5.99 13.63 -7.56
C ASP A 179 -5.22 14.65 -6.70
N MET A 180 -3.90 14.50 -6.64
CA MET A 180 -3.04 15.27 -5.75
C MET A 180 -3.03 16.76 -6.10
N VAL A 181 -3.11 17.10 -7.40
CA VAL A 181 -3.22 18.49 -7.85
C VAL A 181 -4.54 19.12 -7.40
N TYR A 182 -5.67 18.42 -7.55
CA TYR A 182 -6.95 18.87 -7.02
C TYR A 182 -6.87 19.09 -5.50
N ALA A 183 -6.41 18.10 -4.73
CA ALA A 183 -6.32 18.19 -3.29
C ALA A 183 -5.42 19.36 -2.82
N ALA A 184 -4.23 19.52 -3.41
CA ALA A 184 -3.32 20.62 -3.09
C ALA A 184 -3.92 22.00 -3.40
N THR A 185 -4.61 22.14 -4.54
CA THR A 185 -5.26 23.40 -4.92
C THR A 185 -6.56 23.69 -4.15
N HIS A 186 -7.07 22.71 -3.40
CA HIS A 186 -8.26 22.83 -2.55
C HIS A 186 -7.93 22.81 -1.06
N GLY A 187 -6.69 23.17 -0.69
CA GLY A 187 -6.30 23.47 0.68
C GLY A 187 -5.57 22.36 1.43
N ASP A 188 -5.14 21.28 0.76
CA ASP A 188 -4.26 20.29 1.38
C ASP A 188 -2.78 20.69 1.29
N ASP A 189 -2.35 21.54 2.22
CA ASP A 189 -0.96 21.99 2.35
C ASP A 189 0.03 20.85 2.69
N ARG A 190 -0.48 19.69 3.14
CA ARG A 190 0.39 18.55 3.48
C ARG A 190 0.93 17.87 2.22
N ILE A 191 0.14 17.85 1.14
CA ILE A 191 0.62 17.41 -0.18
C ILE A 191 1.72 18.34 -0.68
N VAL A 192 1.51 19.66 -0.60
CA VAL A 192 2.51 20.67 -0.99
C VAL A 192 3.81 20.47 -0.21
N THR A 193 3.71 20.25 1.09
CA THR A 193 4.87 19.98 1.96
C THR A 193 5.57 18.67 1.57
N ALA A 194 4.82 17.59 1.33
CA ALA A 194 5.37 16.29 0.96
C ALA A 194 6.07 16.31 -0.41
N ILE A 195 5.52 17.03 -1.39
CA ILE A 195 6.11 17.19 -2.73
C ILE A 195 7.25 18.23 -2.74
N GLY A 196 7.32 19.09 -1.71
CA GLY A 196 8.32 20.14 -1.58
C GLY A 196 8.02 21.39 -2.40
N GLY A 197 6.75 21.62 -2.74
CA GLY A 197 6.23 22.82 -3.42
C GLY A 197 4.91 22.55 -4.14
N THR A 198 4.29 23.60 -4.66
CA THR A 198 2.95 23.57 -5.27
C THR A 198 2.94 22.92 -6.66
N PRO A 199 1.76 22.51 -7.19
CA PRO A 199 1.64 22.00 -8.56
C PRO A 199 2.18 22.96 -9.63
N SER A 200 2.10 24.28 -9.39
CA SER A 200 2.65 25.29 -10.30
C SER A 200 4.17 25.40 -10.24
N GLU A 201 4.78 25.13 -9.08
CA GLU A 201 6.24 25.22 -8.90
C GLU A 201 6.95 23.95 -9.39
N PHE A 202 6.36 22.78 -9.13
CA PHE A 202 6.94 21.48 -9.48
C PHE A 202 5.96 20.56 -10.22
N PRO A 203 5.41 20.97 -11.39
CA PRO A 203 4.40 20.19 -12.10
C PRO A 203 4.87 18.77 -12.44
N TRP A 204 6.15 18.59 -12.77
CA TRP A 204 6.74 17.29 -13.10
C TRP A 204 6.78 16.33 -11.90
N ARG A 205 6.89 16.83 -10.65
CA ARG A 205 6.86 15.96 -9.47
C ARG A 205 5.47 15.39 -9.26
N TYR A 206 4.44 16.23 -9.39
CA TYR A 206 3.05 15.79 -9.33
C TYR A 206 2.76 14.79 -10.47
N ALA A 207 3.17 15.12 -11.70
CA ALA A 207 3.01 14.20 -12.83
C ALA A 207 3.66 12.83 -12.59
N SER A 208 4.72 12.73 -11.78
CA SER A 208 5.41 11.48 -11.49
C SER A 208 4.73 10.60 -10.43
N VAL A 209 3.96 11.20 -9.50
CA VAL A 209 3.41 10.47 -8.33
C VAL A 209 1.90 10.62 -8.10
N ASP A 210 1.23 11.48 -8.87
CA ASP A 210 -0.21 11.69 -8.79
C ASP A 210 -0.97 10.55 -9.51
N PRO A 211 -1.77 9.73 -8.80
CA PRO A 211 -2.43 8.58 -9.40
C PRO A 211 -3.30 8.90 -10.61
N ILE A 212 -4.04 10.02 -10.60
CA ILE A 212 -4.91 10.40 -11.73
C ILE A 212 -4.12 10.77 -12.99
N GLN A 213 -2.84 11.13 -12.84
CA GLN A 213 -1.97 11.48 -13.97
C GLN A 213 -1.21 10.27 -14.53
N ASN A 214 -1.11 9.18 -13.77
CA ASN A 214 -0.37 7.96 -14.13
C ASN A 214 -1.27 6.73 -14.19
N ILE A 215 -2.45 6.83 -14.81
CA ILE A 215 -3.41 5.72 -14.78
C ILE A 215 -2.88 4.50 -15.52
N ASP A 216 -2.82 3.37 -14.82
CA ASP A 216 -2.75 2.05 -15.44
C ASP A 216 -4.17 1.46 -15.55
N THR A 217 -4.68 1.37 -16.77
CA THR A 217 -5.99 0.75 -17.06
C THR A 217 -6.01 -0.76 -16.78
N GLY A 218 -4.84 -1.39 -16.72
CA GLY A 218 -4.66 -2.81 -16.45
C GLY A 218 -4.79 -3.18 -14.96
N THR A 219 -4.49 -2.28 -14.04
CA THR A 219 -4.53 -2.58 -12.59
C THR A 219 -5.88 -2.18 -11.98
N PRO A 220 -6.66 -3.13 -11.42
CA PRO A 220 -7.91 -2.82 -10.73
C PRO A 220 -7.69 -1.96 -9.48
N VAL A 221 -8.52 -0.93 -9.32
CA VAL A 221 -8.53 -0.10 -8.11
C VAL A 221 -9.91 -0.07 -7.46
N VAL A 222 -9.99 -0.47 -6.19
CA VAL A 222 -11.18 -0.24 -5.37
C VAL A 222 -10.91 0.94 -4.43
N ALA A 223 -11.58 2.06 -4.68
CA ALA A 223 -11.56 3.22 -3.80
C ALA A 223 -12.68 3.09 -2.76
N ILE A 224 -12.34 3.02 -1.49
CA ILE A 224 -13.29 3.03 -0.37
C ILE A 224 -13.21 4.41 0.29
N HIS A 225 -14.34 5.08 0.47
CA HIS A 225 -14.34 6.44 1.03
C HIS A 225 -15.54 6.68 1.94
N GLY A 226 -15.34 7.38 3.06
CA GLY A 226 -16.44 7.84 3.91
C GLY A 226 -17.15 9.04 3.29
N ASN A 227 -18.49 9.06 3.31
CA ASN A 227 -19.22 10.21 2.76
C ASN A 227 -19.19 11.46 3.65
N ARG A 228 -18.65 11.36 4.88
CA ARG A 228 -18.45 12.47 5.82
C ARG A 228 -16.97 12.81 6.01
N ASP A 229 -16.10 12.35 5.12
CA ASP A 229 -14.68 12.68 5.17
C ASP A 229 -14.46 14.17 4.89
N ALA A 230 -13.98 14.88 5.92
CA ALA A 230 -13.64 16.30 5.86
C ALA A 230 -12.12 16.55 5.80
N THR A 231 -11.30 15.49 5.81
CA THR A 231 -9.84 15.58 5.67
C THR A 231 -9.44 15.43 4.22
N VAL A 232 -9.92 14.36 3.57
CA VAL A 232 -9.78 14.16 2.13
C VAL A 232 -11.18 14.08 1.56
N SER A 233 -11.54 14.99 0.66
CA SER A 233 -12.87 14.93 0.06
C SER A 233 -13.04 13.64 -0.74
N ALA A 234 -14.18 12.96 -0.58
CA ALA A 234 -14.59 11.81 -1.40
C ALA A 234 -14.60 12.13 -2.91
N GLU A 235 -14.62 13.41 -3.27
CA GLU A 235 -14.44 13.88 -4.64
C GLU A 235 -13.11 13.43 -5.26
N ASN A 236 -12.03 13.30 -4.47
CA ASN A 236 -10.76 12.73 -4.96
C ASN A 236 -10.95 11.33 -5.53
N SER A 237 -11.63 10.46 -4.79
CA SER A 237 -11.89 9.09 -5.24
C SER A 237 -12.88 9.04 -6.39
N ARG A 238 -13.88 9.93 -6.41
CA ARG A 238 -14.83 10.04 -7.54
C ARG A 238 -14.11 10.42 -8.83
N ARG A 239 -13.33 11.51 -8.81
CA ARG A 239 -12.57 12.01 -9.97
C ARG A 239 -11.64 10.94 -10.55
N TYR A 240 -10.90 10.24 -9.68
CA TYR A 240 -10.03 9.15 -10.08
C TYR A 240 -10.81 8.00 -10.74
N VAL A 241 -11.88 7.50 -10.11
CA VAL A 241 -12.67 6.38 -10.65
C VAL A 241 -13.34 6.75 -11.98
N GLU A 242 -13.87 7.97 -12.10
CA GLU A 242 -14.44 8.48 -13.35
C GLU A 242 -13.40 8.55 -14.46
N GLU A 243 -12.19 9.03 -14.16
CA GLU A 243 -11.11 9.16 -15.14
C GLU A 243 -10.58 7.78 -15.58
N VAL A 244 -10.35 6.85 -14.66
CA VAL A 244 -9.98 5.46 -14.99
C VAL A 244 -11.05 4.81 -15.88
N THR A 245 -12.32 4.98 -15.53
CA THR A 245 -13.45 4.46 -16.32
C THR A 245 -13.49 5.09 -17.72
N ARG A 246 -13.24 6.39 -17.82
CA ARG A 246 -13.19 7.13 -19.11
C ARG A 246 -12.07 6.60 -20.02
N GLN A 247 -10.95 6.17 -19.44
CA GLN A 247 -9.84 5.56 -20.17
C GLN A 247 -10.04 4.06 -20.47
N GLY A 248 -11.18 3.47 -20.08
CA GLY A 248 -11.47 2.04 -20.28
C GLY A 248 -10.78 1.12 -19.27
N GLY A 249 -10.25 1.68 -18.17
CA GLY A 249 -9.68 0.93 -17.06
C GLY A 249 -10.71 0.42 -16.07
N ARG A 250 -10.22 -0.17 -14.98
CA ARG A 250 -11.04 -0.84 -13.97
C ARG A 250 -10.92 -0.17 -12.62
N ALA A 251 -11.91 0.63 -12.26
CA ALA A 251 -11.99 1.21 -10.93
C ALA A 251 -13.41 1.24 -10.39
N LYS A 252 -13.55 1.11 -9.07
CA LYS A 252 -14.85 1.14 -8.37
C LYS A 252 -14.77 2.02 -7.13
N LEU A 253 -15.78 2.85 -6.93
CA LEU A 253 -15.96 3.63 -5.71
C LEU A 253 -16.98 2.96 -4.78
N VAL A 254 -16.57 2.68 -3.55
CA VAL A 254 -17.43 2.23 -2.45
C VAL A 254 -17.54 3.36 -1.43
N LEU A 255 -18.70 4.02 -1.38
CA LEU A 255 -18.99 5.03 -0.36
C LEU A 255 -19.56 4.37 0.90
N LEU A 256 -18.94 4.64 2.05
CA LEU A 256 -19.43 4.19 3.36
C LEU A 256 -20.20 5.33 4.04
N GLU A 257 -21.48 5.08 4.27
CA GLU A 257 -22.40 6.05 4.86
C GLU A 257 -22.06 6.32 6.34
N GLY A 258 -21.91 7.59 6.70
CA GLY A 258 -21.67 8.02 8.07
C GLY A 258 -20.21 7.94 8.52
N GLU A 259 -19.31 7.38 7.71
CA GLU A 259 -17.89 7.28 8.04
C GLU A 259 -17.13 8.58 7.70
N ASP A 260 -16.17 8.92 8.56
CA ASP A 260 -15.18 9.98 8.37
C ASP A 260 -13.79 9.40 8.03
N HIS A 261 -12.79 10.29 7.92
CA HIS A 261 -11.43 9.94 7.52
C HIS A 261 -10.76 8.89 8.40
N VAL A 262 -11.08 8.87 9.69
CA VAL A 262 -10.43 8.01 10.69
C VAL A 262 -11.32 6.82 11.03
N SER A 263 -12.63 7.02 11.11
CA SER A 263 -13.58 5.97 11.48
C SER A 263 -13.54 4.81 10.49
N ILE A 264 -13.33 5.08 9.20
CA ILE A 264 -13.30 4.07 8.13
C ILE A 264 -12.25 2.95 8.34
N VAL A 265 -11.15 3.24 9.02
CA VAL A 265 -10.11 2.24 9.39
C VAL A 265 -10.14 1.86 10.87
N SER A 266 -11.07 2.41 11.65
CA SER A 266 -11.18 2.10 13.07
C SER A 266 -11.90 0.78 13.29
N GLY A 267 -11.30 -0.13 14.06
CA GLY A 267 -11.96 -1.37 14.49
C GLY A 267 -13.27 -1.17 15.29
N LYS A 268 -13.57 0.06 15.72
CA LYS A 268 -14.82 0.42 16.41
C LYS A 268 -15.93 0.86 15.46
N SER A 269 -15.63 1.08 14.19
CA SER A 269 -16.59 1.50 13.18
C SER A 269 -17.56 0.37 12.81
N ARG A 270 -18.80 0.73 12.50
CA ARG A 270 -19.81 -0.21 11.99
C ARG A 270 -19.48 -0.68 10.58
N SER A 271 -18.71 0.10 9.82
CA SER A 271 -18.29 -0.22 8.46
C SER A 271 -16.99 -1.02 8.41
N TYR A 272 -16.25 -1.14 9.52
CA TYR A 272 -14.98 -1.87 9.57
C TYR A 272 -15.09 -3.34 9.10
N PRO A 273 -16.12 -4.13 9.50
CA PRO A 273 -16.28 -5.48 8.96
C PRO A 273 -16.42 -5.49 7.43
N ARG A 274 -17.09 -4.48 6.87
CA ARG A 274 -17.25 -4.34 5.41
C ARG A 274 -15.92 -4.03 4.72
N VAL A 275 -15.07 -3.21 5.32
CA VAL A 275 -13.72 -2.93 4.81
C VAL A 275 -12.88 -4.21 4.76
N LEU A 276 -12.90 -5.01 5.85
CA LEU A 276 -12.21 -6.31 5.89
C LEU A 276 -12.72 -7.29 4.83
N GLU A 277 -14.04 -7.35 4.63
CA GLU A 277 -14.65 -8.18 3.59
C GLU A 277 -14.19 -7.75 2.19
N ILE A 278 -14.15 -6.45 1.90
CA ILE A 278 -13.68 -5.94 0.62
C ILE A 278 -12.22 -6.31 0.39
N ILE A 279 -11.34 -6.11 1.38
CA ILE A 279 -9.92 -6.49 1.26
C ILE A 279 -9.77 -7.98 0.93
N ARG A 280 -10.47 -8.84 1.68
CA ARG A 280 -10.40 -10.29 1.48
C ARG A 280 -11.00 -10.73 0.16
N TYR A 281 -12.11 -10.13 -0.26
CA TYR A 281 -12.75 -10.44 -1.53
C TYR A 281 -11.84 -10.05 -2.69
N VAL A 282 -11.30 -8.82 -2.69
CA VAL A 282 -10.39 -8.36 -3.74
C VAL A 282 -9.12 -9.21 -3.82
N ALA A 283 -8.59 -9.68 -2.69
CA ALA A 283 -7.41 -10.56 -2.66
C ALA A 283 -7.68 -12.00 -3.12
N ALA A 284 -8.94 -12.42 -3.26
CA ALA A 284 -9.30 -13.81 -3.58
C ALA A 284 -10.16 -13.96 -4.85
N ALA A 285 -10.77 -12.88 -5.32
CA ALA A 285 -11.62 -12.88 -6.51
C ALA A 285 -10.79 -13.07 -7.78
N ASP A 286 -11.38 -13.46 -8.90
CA ASP A 286 -10.71 -13.29 -10.20
C ASP A 286 -10.55 -11.80 -10.53
N LEU A 287 -9.55 -11.44 -11.34
CA LEU A 287 -9.28 -10.05 -11.71
C LEU A 287 -10.52 -9.34 -12.28
N GLN A 288 -11.37 -10.06 -13.02
CA GLN A 288 -12.59 -9.51 -13.62
C GLN A 288 -13.69 -9.21 -12.59
N GLU A 289 -13.70 -9.91 -11.47
CA GLU A 289 -14.73 -9.77 -10.44
C GLU A 289 -14.39 -8.72 -9.38
N ALA A 290 -13.09 -8.45 -9.15
CA ALA A 290 -12.62 -7.53 -8.11
C ALA A 290 -13.19 -6.10 -8.22
N THR A 291 -13.64 -5.70 -9.41
CA THR A 291 -14.21 -4.38 -9.69
C THR A 291 -15.60 -4.42 -10.30
N ALA A 292 -16.20 -5.61 -10.47
CA ALA A 292 -17.61 -5.76 -10.82
C ALA A 292 -18.49 -5.32 -9.63
#